data_AF-U5S992-F1
#
_entry.id   AF-U5S992-F1
#
_cell.length_a   1.000
_cell.length_b   1.000
_cell.length_c   1.000
_cell.angle_alpha   90.00
_cell.angle_beta   90.00
_cell.angle_gamma   90.00
#
_symmetry.space_group_name_H-M   'P 1'
#
loop_
_entity.id
_entity.type
_entity.pdbx_description
1 polymer ?
#
loop_
_entity_poly.entity_id
_entity_poly.type
_entity_poly.pdbx_seq_one_letter_code
_entity_poly.pdbx_strand_id
1 'polypeptide(L)'
;MKKEVKALKMTFKNGETWTIDKEFIGDLWIKHISKSFGRIGDSELQEIFPCESLKIEIFPEADEVNSSDINLGGLEMGMFDRAVKDPDIEKMDILYKDSENSDSVDIIAKETVYFPYEAIDSDRIDNAYQSSFVSQDNVLYIVIDKEKTVKDIYKDKF
;
A
#
# COMPACT_ATOMS: atom_id res chain seq x y z
N MET A 1 6.43 10.95 23.41
CA MET A 1 7.30 10.60 22.28
C MET A 1 6.64 11.09 21.01
N LYS A 2 7.31 11.96 20.25
CA LYS A 2 6.81 12.41 18.95
C LYS A 2 7.23 11.37 17.90
N LYS A 3 6.29 10.99 17.04
CA LYS A 3 6.52 9.99 16.00
C LYS A 3 6.40 10.65 14.64
N GLU A 4 7.24 10.26 13.70
CA GLU A 4 7.12 10.65 12.29
C GLU A 4 6.96 9.42 11.42
N VAL A 5 6.22 9.55 10.31
CA VAL A 5 6.14 8.48 9.31
C VAL A 5 7.53 8.27 8.72
N LYS A 6 7.94 7.00 8.61
CA LYS A 6 9.19 6.57 7.98
C LYS A 6 8.93 5.96 6.61
N ALA A 7 7.98 5.04 6.54
CA ALA A 7 7.71 4.25 5.35
C ALA A 7 6.26 3.72 5.38
N LEU A 8 5.77 3.29 4.22
CA LEU A 8 4.53 2.55 4.07
C LEU A 8 4.87 1.12 3.66
N LYS A 9 4.34 0.13 4.38
CA LYS A 9 4.51 -1.28 4.04
C LYS A 9 3.20 -1.86 3.53
N MET A 10 3.08 -2.00 2.22
CA MET A 10 1.95 -2.64 1.55
C MET A 10 2.02 -4.15 1.76
N THR A 11 0.87 -4.79 1.98
CA THR A 11 0.74 -6.25 2.02
C THR A 11 -0.23 -6.70 0.94
N PHE A 12 0.26 -7.58 0.07
CA PHE A 12 -0.53 -8.24 -0.96
C PHE A 12 -1.26 -9.45 -0.40
N LYS A 13 -2.30 -9.91 -1.09
CA LYS A 13 -3.16 -10.99 -0.60
C LYS A 13 -2.43 -12.33 -0.49
N ASN A 14 -1.39 -12.54 -1.29
CA ASN A 14 -0.49 -13.70 -1.20
C ASN A 14 0.50 -13.63 0.00
N GLY A 15 0.50 -12.54 0.77
CA GLY A 15 1.39 -12.33 1.91
C GLY A 15 2.74 -11.69 1.56
N GLU A 16 3.02 -11.44 0.27
CA GLU A 16 4.16 -10.62 -0.12
C GLU A 16 3.99 -9.20 0.41
N THR A 17 5.11 -8.53 0.62
CA THR A 17 5.10 -7.17 1.14
C THR A 17 6.03 -6.26 0.36
N TRP A 18 5.67 -4.99 0.31
CA TRP A 18 6.45 -3.97 -0.36
C TRP A 18 6.55 -2.74 0.54
N THR A 19 7.77 -2.42 0.96
CA THR A 19 8.08 -1.27 1.80
C THR A 19 8.54 -0.10 0.94
N ILE A 20 7.86 1.04 1.06
CA ILE A 20 8.14 2.29 0.33
C ILE A 20 8.55 3.34 1.35
N ASP A 21 9.79 3.81 1.27
CA ASP A 21 10.27 4.89 2.13
C ASP A 21 9.56 6.22 1.79
N LYS A 22 9.35 7.06 2.81
CA LYS A 22 8.51 8.27 2.68
C LYS A 22 9.02 9.25 1.62
N GLU A 23 10.31 9.28 1.35
CA GLU A 23 10.95 10.12 0.33
C GLU A 23 10.51 9.77 -1.09
N PHE A 24 10.04 8.55 -1.32
CA PHE A 24 9.59 8.08 -2.63
C PHE A 24 8.07 8.17 -2.78
N ILE A 25 7.38 8.79 -1.82
CA ILE A 25 5.93 9.00 -1.85
C ILE A 25 5.66 10.43 -2.28
N GLY A 26 4.94 10.58 -3.39
CA GLY A 26 4.41 11.87 -3.88
C GLY A 26 3.12 12.24 -3.16
N ASP A 27 2.04 12.44 -3.92
CA ASP A 27 0.71 12.62 -3.35
C ASP A 27 0.21 11.36 -2.64
N LEU A 28 -0.26 11.50 -1.39
CA LEU A 28 -0.88 10.43 -0.61
C LEU A 28 -2.18 10.93 0.01
N TRP A 29 -3.27 10.24 -0.30
CA TRP A 29 -4.58 10.51 0.28
C TRP A 29 -5.27 9.24 0.73
N ILE A 30 -5.59 9.18 2.02
CA ILE A 30 -6.40 8.10 2.61
C ILE A 30 -7.71 8.71 3.12
N LYS A 31 -8.81 8.36 2.47
CA LYS A 31 -10.13 8.89 2.82
C LYS A 31 -10.73 8.06 3.95
N HIS A 32 -11.16 8.76 5.01
CA HIS A 32 -11.96 8.22 6.12
C HIS A 32 -11.41 6.94 6.74
N ILE A 33 -10.31 7.03 7.48
CA ILE A 33 -9.89 5.96 8.38
C ILE A 33 -10.84 5.96 9.58
N SER A 34 -11.62 4.89 9.71
CA SER A 34 -12.52 4.68 10.86
C SER A 34 -11.91 3.69 11.84
N LYS A 35 -12.34 3.72 13.11
CA LYS A 35 -12.02 2.68 14.08
C LYS A 35 -13.20 1.72 14.19
N SER A 36 -12.94 0.44 13.98
CA SER A 36 -13.89 -0.65 14.13
C SER A 36 -13.37 -1.69 15.12
N PHE A 37 -14.26 -2.46 15.75
CA PHE A 37 -13.91 -3.61 16.58
C PHE A 37 -14.44 -4.87 15.89
N GLY A 38 -13.57 -5.86 15.66
CA GLY A 38 -13.94 -7.07 14.93
C GLY A 38 -12.89 -8.17 15.02
N ARG A 39 -13.14 -9.27 14.31
CA ARG A 39 -12.20 -10.40 14.15
C ARG A 39 -11.79 -10.47 12.69
N ILE A 40 -10.53 -10.82 12.42
CA ILE A 40 -10.02 -11.03 11.07
C ILE A 40 -9.67 -12.51 10.96
N GLY A 41 -10.40 -13.25 10.12
CA GLY A 41 -10.32 -14.72 10.11
C GLY A 41 -10.66 -15.29 11.49
N ASP A 42 -9.83 -16.21 11.97
CA ASP A 42 -10.00 -16.86 13.28
C ASP A 42 -9.29 -16.12 14.44
N SER A 43 -8.97 -14.82 14.26
CA SER A 43 -8.26 -14.03 15.26
C SER A 43 -9.09 -13.69 16.50
N GLU A 44 -8.40 -13.20 17.54
CA GLU A 44 -9.06 -12.52 18.65
C GLU A 44 -9.74 -11.21 18.22
N LEU A 45 -10.69 -10.75 19.05
CA LEU A 45 -11.32 -9.44 18.88
C LEU A 45 -10.25 -8.36 18.98
N GLN A 46 -10.19 -7.49 17.97
CA GLN A 46 -9.17 -6.46 17.85
C GLN A 46 -9.75 -5.16 17.30
N GLU A 47 -9.01 -4.07 17.49
CA GLU A 47 -9.24 -2.83 16.77
C GLU A 47 -8.79 -3.00 15.31
N ILE A 48 -9.59 -2.47 14.39
CA ILE A 48 -9.36 -2.54 12.94
C ILE A 48 -9.57 -1.14 12.39
N PHE A 49 -8.69 -0.71 11.49
CA PHE A 49 -8.74 0.62 10.87
C PHE A 49 -9.02 0.54 9.38
N PRO A 50 -10.26 0.26 8.96
CA PRO A 50 -10.61 0.30 7.54
C PRO A 50 -10.71 1.74 7.05
N CYS A 51 -10.28 1.97 5.81
CA CYS A 51 -10.49 3.23 5.10
C CYS A 51 -11.53 3.08 3.98
N GLU A 52 -12.06 4.22 3.53
CA GLU A 52 -13.00 4.26 2.40
C GLU A 52 -12.28 4.23 1.05
N SER A 53 -11.10 4.85 0.94
CA SER A 53 -10.38 5.01 -0.32
C SER A 53 -8.90 5.33 -0.10
N LEU A 54 -8.04 4.83 -1.00
CA LEU A 54 -6.63 5.18 -1.10
C LEU A 54 -6.35 5.79 -2.48
N LYS A 55 -5.50 6.83 -2.50
CA LYS A 55 -4.81 7.32 -3.69
C LYS A 55 -3.36 7.57 -3.33
N ILE A 56 -2.43 7.10 -4.14
CA ILE A 56 -1.01 7.28 -3.90
C ILE A 56 -0.23 7.40 -5.20
N GLU A 57 0.73 8.32 -5.22
CA GLU A 57 1.78 8.49 -6.22
C GLU A 57 3.12 8.03 -5.64
N ILE A 58 3.85 7.22 -6.39
CA ILE A 58 5.09 6.58 -5.96
C ILE A 58 6.17 6.81 -7.02
N PHE A 59 7.29 7.39 -6.62
CA PHE A 59 8.40 7.77 -7.49
C PHE A 59 9.26 6.57 -7.91
N PRO A 60 9.89 6.61 -9.10
CA PRO A 60 10.61 5.48 -9.72
C PRO A 60 11.62 4.77 -8.80
N GLU A 61 12.24 5.51 -7.89
CA GLU A 61 13.25 5.01 -6.96
C GLU A 61 12.71 3.92 -6.02
N ALA A 62 11.39 3.85 -5.80
CA ALA A 62 10.75 2.80 -5.01
C ALA A 62 10.42 1.52 -5.80
N ASP A 63 10.67 1.49 -7.11
CA ASP A 63 10.53 0.29 -7.94
C ASP A 63 11.70 -0.69 -7.75
N GLU A 64 12.79 -0.22 -7.11
CA GLU A 64 13.90 -1.09 -6.75
C GLU A 64 13.45 -2.14 -5.72
N VAL A 65 13.62 -3.39 -6.12
CA VAL A 65 13.27 -4.56 -5.33
C VAL A 65 14.17 -4.65 -4.09
N ASN A 66 13.61 -4.37 -2.91
CA ASN A 66 14.31 -4.56 -1.66
C ASN A 66 14.37 -6.07 -1.34
N SER A 67 15.52 -6.68 -1.63
CA SER A 67 15.77 -8.12 -1.54
C SER A 67 15.43 -8.78 -0.18
N SER A 68 15.29 -7.99 0.89
CA SER A 68 14.92 -8.43 2.23
C SER A 68 13.42 -8.67 2.43
N ASP A 69 12.55 -8.18 1.54
CA ASP A 69 11.09 -8.28 1.64
C ASP A 69 10.49 -9.41 0.77
N ILE A 70 11.28 -10.14 -0.04
CA ILE A 70 10.77 -11.16 -0.98
C ILE A 70 11.00 -12.61 -0.53
N ASN A 71 9.90 -13.36 -0.46
CA ASN A 71 9.92 -14.82 -0.61
C ASN A 71 10.09 -15.21 -2.10
N LEU A 72 11.33 -15.24 -2.58
CA LEU A 72 11.90 -15.97 -3.73
C LEU A 72 11.19 -16.03 -5.12
N GLY A 73 10.00 -15.46 -5.35
CA GLY A 73 9.27 -15.54 -6.63
C GLY A 73 9.26 -14.26 -7.49
N GLY A 74 9.33 -13.08 -6.86
CA GLY A 74 9.13 -11.77 -7.52
C GLY A 74 10.38 -11.09 -8.10
N LEU A 75 11.56 -11.73 -8.04
CA LEU A 75 12.84 -11.08 -8.40
C LEU A 75 13.00 -10.69 -9.88
N GLU A 76 12.16 -11.21 -10.79
CA GLU A 76 12.24 -10.87 -12.23
C GLU A 76 11.35 -9.68 -12.64
N MET A 77 10.45 -9.21 -11.77
CA MET A 77 9.47 -8.16 -12.07
C MET A 77 9.56 -7.04 -11.02
N GLY A 78 9.73 -5.79 -11.45
CA GLY A 78 9.70 -4.62 -10.55
C GLY A 78 8.37 -4.51 -9.79
N MET A 79 8.38 -3.85 -8.63
CA MET A 79 7.19 -3.73 -7.79
C MET A 79 6.07 -2.94 -8.46
N PHE A 80 6.41 -2.02 -9.35
CA PHE A 80 5.44 -1.24 -10.11
C PHE A 80 4.67 -2.13 -11.08
N ASP A 81 5.40 -2.95 -11.83
CA ASP A 81 4.80 -3.95 -12.73
C ASP A 81 3.92 -4.94 -11.95
N ARG A 82 4.38 -5.38 -10.77
CA ARG A 82 3.61 -6.26 -9.87
C ARG A 82 2.31 -5.62 -9.39
N ALA A 83 2.35 -4.34 -9.00
CA ALA A 83 1.17 -3.60 -8.54
C ALA A 83 0.16 -3.28 -9.66
N VAL A 84 0.60 -3.30 -10.92
CA VAL A 84 -0.24 -3.11 -12.11
C VAL A 84 -0.82 -4.44 -12.61
N LYS A 85 -0.01 -5.49 -12.70
CA LYS A 85 -0.44 -6.79 -13.27
C LYS A 85 -1.31 -7.60 -12.32
N ASP A 86 -1.00 -7.55 -11.03
CA ASP A 86 -1.64 -8.35 -10.00
C ASP A 86 -2.20 -7.40 -8.90
N PRO A 87 -3.40 -6.83 -9.10
CA PRO A 87 -3.92 -5.79 -8.23
C PRO A 87 -4.53 -6.37 -6.95
N ASP A 88 -3.72 -6.86 -6.01
CA ASP A 88 -4.18 -7.60 -4.82
C ASP A 88 -3.70 -7.01 -3.48
N ILE A 89 -3.48 -5.69 -3.41
CA ILE A 89 -3.13 -5.00 -2.15
C ILE A 89 -4.35 -5.03 -1.21
N GLU A 90 -4.16 -5.58 -0.02
CA GLU A 90 -5.24 -5.75 0.98
C GLU A 90 -5.15 -4.72 2.12
N LYS A 91 -3.93 -4.39 2.53
CA LYS A 91 -3.68 -3.51 3.67
C LYS A 91 -2.30 -2.87 3.60
N MET A 92 -2.10 -1.88 4.46
CA MET A 92 -0.84 -1.15 4.59
C MET A 92 -0.53 -0.87 6.05
N ASP A 93 0.71 -1.13 6.45
CA ASP A 93 1.25 -0.63 7.71
C ASP A 93 1.90 0.74 7.49
N ILE A 94 1.44 1.76 8.20
CA ILE A 94 2.14 3.04 8.33
C ILE A 94 3.20 2.86 9.41
N LEU A 95 4.48 2.89 9.01
CA LEU A 95 5.61 2.67 9.91
C LEU A 95 6.12 4.01 10.45
N TYR A 96 6.32 4.08 11.77
CA TYR A 96 6.77 5.30 12.44
C TYR A 96 8.14 5.12 13.07
N LYS A 97 8.98 6.15 12.95
CA LYS A 97 10.25 6.29 13.67
C LYS A 97 10.18 7.41 14.71
N ASP A 98 11.16 7.43 15.61
CA ASP A 98 11.30 8.51 16.58
C ASP A 98 11.70 9.82 15.89
N SER A 99 10.88 10.85 16.00
CA SER A 99 11.15 12.14 15.37
C SER A 99 12.23 12.96 16.09
N GLU A 100 12.61 12.59 17.32
CA GLU A 100 13.69 13.26 18.04
C GLU A 100 15.08 12.74 17.62
N ASN A 101 15.13 11.62 16.91
CA ASN A 101 16.33 11.06 16.32
C ASN A 101 16.12 10.83 14.81
N SER A 102 16.41 11.85 14.01
CA SER A 102 16.21 11.84 12.55
C SER A 102 16.90 10.68 11.84
N ASP A 103 18.02 10.22 12.40
CA ASP A 103 18.86 9.16 11.81
C ASP A 103 18.48 7.76 12.33
N SER A 104 17.47 7.68 13.21
CA SER A 104 16.97 6.41 13.70
C SER A 104 16.38 5.58 12.57
N VAL A 105 16.85 4.35 12.47
CA VAL A 105 16.28 3.33 11.58
C VAL A 105 15.19 2.52 12.26
N ASP A 106 14.99 2.68 13.57
CA ASP A 106 14.10 1.85 14.36
C ASP A 106 12.63 2.19 14.13
N ILE A 107 11.81 1.16 13.93
CA ILE A 107 10.35 1.30 13.92
C ILE A 107 9.85 1.25 15.35
N ILE A 108 9.35 2.37 15.85
CA ILE A 108 8.86 2.51 17.23
C ILE A 108 7.35 2.26 17.36
N ALA A 109 6.62 2.36 16.24
CA ALA A 109 5.20 2.11 16.18
C ALA A 109 4.77 1.78 14.75
N LYS A 110 3.63 1.12 14.62
CA LYS A 110 2.96 0.90 13.33
C LYS A 110 1.45 1.04 13.48
N GLU A 111 0.78 1.41 12.41
CA GLU A 111 -0.68 1.44 12.31
C GLU A 111 -1.12 0.73 11.03
N THR A 112 -2.03 -0.23 11.14
CA THR A 112 -2.47 -1.04 9.99
C THR A 112 -3.79 -0.50 9.45
N VAL A 113 -3.76 0.01 8.23
CA VAL A 113 -4.95 0.47 7.49
C VAL A 113 -5.39 -0.61 6.51
N TYR A 114 -6.68 -0.95 6.55
CA TYR A 114 -7.29 -1.93 5.64
C TYR A 114 -8.00 -1.23 4.50
N PHE A 115 -7.75 -1.69 3.27
CA PHE A 115 -8.36 -1.11 2.08
C PHE A 115 -9.71 -1.78 1.76
N PRO A 116 -10.61 -1.08 1.04
CA PRO A 116 -11.73 -1.75 0.39
C PRO A 116 -11.22 -2.90 -0.45
N TYR A 117 -11.85 -4.07 -0.31
CA TYR A 117 -11.44 -5.25 -1.03
C TYR A 117 -12.65 -6.09 -1.45
N GLU A 118 -12.67 -6.51 -2.71
CA GLU A 118 -13.59 -7.50 -3.28
C GLU A 118 -12.82 -8.34 -4.29
N ALA A 119 -12.81 -9.68 -4.13
CA ALA A 119 -12.16 -10.55 -5.10
C ALA A 119 -12.95 -10.55 -6.42
N ILE A 120 -12.28 -10.43 -7.56
CA ILE A 120 -12.94 -10.42 -8.88
C ILE A 120 -13.64 -11.76 -9.17
N ASP A 121 -13.03 -12.89 -8.79
CA ASP A 121 -13.61 -14.22 -8.92
C ASP A 121 -13.10 -15.18 -7.83
N SER A 122 -13.53 -16.43 -7.85
CA SER A 122 -13.14 -17.45 -6.84
C SER A 122 -11.71 -17.93 -6.95
N ASP A 123 -11.09 -17.75 -8.12
CA ASP A 123 -9.81 -18.34 -8.49
C ASP A 123 -8.67 -17.29 -8.46
N ARG A 124 -9.03 -16.00 -8.57
CA ARG A 124 -8.14 -14.84 -8.54
C ARG A 124 -8.33 -14.03 -7.28
N ILE A 125 -7.22 -13.67 -6.65
CA ILE A 125 -7.15 -12.82 -5.46
C ILE A 125 -7.06 -11.33 -5.80
N ASP A 126 -7.29 -10.97 -7.06
CA ASP A 126 -7.29 -9.59 -7.53
C ASP A 126 -8.42 -8.80 -6.84
N ASN A 127 -8.06 -7.66 -6.28
CA ASN A 127 -8.96 -6.67 -5.69
C ASN A 127 -9.66 -5.87 -6.79
N ALA A 128 -10.96 -6.07 -6.96
CA ALA A 128 -11.80 -5.39 -7.93
C ALA A 128 -11.82 -3.85 -7.78
N TYR A 129 -11.47 -3.34 -6.59
CA TYR A 129 -11.42 -1.90 -6.31
C TYR A 129 -10.05 -1.27 -6.53
N GLN A 130 -9.01 -2.07 -6.76
CA GLN A 130 -7.67 -1.57 -7.04
C GLN A 130 -7.50 -1.31 -8.54
N SER A 131 -6.99 -0.13 -8.87
CA SER A 131 -6.55 0.22 -10.21
C SER A 131 -5.22 0.96 -10.13
N SER A 132 -4.29 0.60 -11.01
CA SER A 132 -2.94 1.15 -11.01
C SER A 132 -2.48 1.45 -12.44
N PHE A 133 -1.56 2.40 -12.62
CA PHE A 133 -0.81 2.54 -13.87
C PHE A 133 0.56 3.19 -13.60
N VAL A 134 1.51 2.94 -14.50
CA VAL A 134 2.82 3.60 -14.52
C VAL A 134 2.82 4.62 -15.66
N SER A 135 3.20 5.87 -15.36
CA SER A 135 3.28 6.95 -16.35
C SER A 135 4.52 6.85 -17.23
N GLN A 136 4.63 7.75 -18.22
CA GLN A 136 5.82 7.83 -19.09
C GLN A 136 7.09 8.21 -18.32
N ASP A 137 6.96 8.92 -17.19
CA ASP A 137 8.06 9.29 -16.31
C ASP A 137 8.40 8.19 -15.29
N ASN A 138 7.88 6.98 -15.49
CA ASN A 138 8.01 5.82 -14.61
C ASN A 138 7.49 6.06 -13.19
N VAL A 139 6.46 6.91 -13.02
CA VAL A 139 5.81 7.14 -11.73
C VAL A 139 4.61 6.20 -11.61
N LEU A 140 4.49 5.47 -10.51
CA LEU A 140 3.35 4.59 -10.26
C LEU A 140 2.24 5.36 -9.54
N TYR A 141 1.03 5.19 -10.05
CA TYR A 141 -0.20 5.68 -9.41
C TYR A 141 -1.08 4.50 -9.05
N ILE A 142 -1.57 4.47 -7.82
CA ILE A 142 -2.51 3.45 -7.33
C ILE A 142 -3.74 4.15 -6.75
N VAL A 143 -4.92 3.66 -7.12
CA VAL A 143 -6.20 4.02 -6.50
C VAL A 143 -6.90 2.75 -6.05
N ILE A 144 -7.29 2.71 -4.77
CA ILE A 144 -8.16 1.66 -4.22
C ILE A 144 -9.45 2.31 -3.75
N ASP A 145 -10.49 2.22 -4.56
CA ASP A 145 -11.76 2.91 -4.35
C ASP A 145 -12.89 2.15 -5.06
N LYS A 146 -14.08 2.09 -4.44
CA LYS A 146 -15.21 1.32 -4.98
C LYS A 146 -15.85 1.96 -6.21
N GLU A 147 -15.66 3.26 -6.41
CA GLU A 147 -16.36 4.04 -7.44
C GLU A 147 -15.42 4.67 -8.45
N LYS A 148 -14.17 4.95 -8.06
CA LYS A 148 -13.21 5.71 -8.88
C LYS A 148 -11.99 4.88 -9.22
N THR A 149 -11.55 5.00 -10.45
CA THR A 149 -10.31 4.37 -10.90
C THR A 149 -9.17 5.37 -10.97
N VAL A 150 -7.96 4.87 -11.16
CA VAL A 150 -6.77 5.68 -11.41
C VAL A 150 -6.93 6.59 -12.64
N LYS A 151 -7.71 6.16 -13.66
CA LYS A 151 -8.11 6.98 -14.82
C LYS A 151 -9.06 8.11 -14.48
N ASP A 152 -9.82 7.99 -13.38
CA ASP A 152 -10.72 9.07 -12.94
C ASP A 152 -9.99 10.14 -12.13
N ILE A 153 -8.96 9.71 -11.40
CA ILE A 153 -8.23 10.54 -10.44
C ILE A 153 -7.04 11.25 -11.08
N TYR A 154 -6.23 10.53 -11.86
CA TYR A 154 -4.96 11.02 -12.42
C TYR A 154 -5.05 11.22 -13.95
N LYS A 155 -6.15 11.80 -14.42
CA LYS A 155 -6.45 11.97 -15.86
C LYS A 155 -5.35 12.68 -16.65
N ASP A 156 -4.65 13.62 -16.02
CA ASP A 156 -3.60 14.43 -16.60
C ASP A 156 -2.23 13.73 -16.65
N LYS A 157 -2.13 12.52 -16.11
CA LYS A 157 -0.89 11.73 -16.02
C LYS A 157 -0.81 10.58 -17.03
N PHE A 158 -1.88 10.37 -17.81
CA PHE A 158 -1.98 9.39 -18.89
C PHE A 158 -1.42 9.92 -20.21
#